data_AF-A0A8A1MB21-F1
#
_entry.id   AF-A0A8A1MB21-F1
#
_cell.length_a   1.000
_cell.length_b   1.000
_cell.length_c   1.000
_cell.angle_alpha   90.00
_cell.angle_beta   90.00
_cell.angle_gamma   90.00
#
_symmetry.space_group_name_H-M   'P 1'
#
loop_
_entity.id
_entity.type
_entity.pdbx_description
1 polymer ?
#
loop_
_entity_poly.entity_id
_entity_poly.type
_entity_poly.pdbx_seq_one_letter_code
_entity_poly.pdbx_strand_id
1 'polypeptide(L)'
;MTPALKMTAEGEWSWKFLAFVNEASLVGKIGMNSHGFGLCDNALRAGAKTTDRLPTHIMPRWLLQYTKSFDQALQVIQEYGCACTCNYILSDMINGGLFTRESS
;
A
#
# COMPACT_ATOMS: atom_id res chain seq x y z
N MET A 1 11.34 -3.91 15.78
CA MET A 1 11.55 -2.66 15.01
C MET A 1 10.86 -1.55 15.79
N THR A 2 11.59 -0.67 16.45
CA THR A 2 11.01 0.38 17.31
C THR A 2 10.42 1.47 16.40
N PRO A 3 9.17 1.93 16.62
CA PRO A 3 8.61 3.02 15.84
C PRO A 3 9.45 4.29 16.02
N ALA A 4 9.67 5.03 14.93
CA ALA A 4 10.46 6.25 14.96
C ALA A 4 9.55 7.43 15.33
N LEU A 5 9.89 8.14 16.42
CA LEU A 5 9.28 9.43 16.76
C LEU A 5 9.72 10.47 15.73
N LYS A 6 8.75 11.15 15.11
CA LYS A 6 9.02 12.31 14.25
C LYS A 6 8.08 13.44 14.63
N MET A 7 8.66 14.61 14.92
CA MET A 7 7.92 15.84 15.19
C MET A 7 7.25 16.32 13.90
N THR A 8 5.94 16.57 13.94
CA THR A 8 5.20 17.14 12.82
C THR A 8 5.53 18.63 12.67
N ALA A 9 5.13 19.23 11.54
CA ALA A 9 5.30 20.66 11.31
C ALA A 9 4.52 21.51 12.34
N GLU A 10 3.46 20.97 12.94
CA GLU A 10 2.70 21.63 14.03
C GLU A 10 3.29 21.40 15.43
N GLY A 11 4.43 20.70 15.55
CA GLY A 11 5.07 20.44 16.85
C GLY A 11 4.50 19.24 17.62
N GLU A 12 3.61 18.44 17.00
CA GLU A 12 3.06 17.24 17.62
C GLU A 12 3.97 16.01 17.40
N TRP A 13 4.00 15.10 18.36
CA TRP A 13 4.76 13.86 18.25
C TRP A 13 3.96 12.80 17.51
N SER A 14 4.34 12.53 16.26
CA SER A 14 3.74 11.43 15.48
C SER A 14 4.57 10.16 15.59
N TRP A 15 3.92 9.05 15.90
CA TRP A 15 4.52 7.72 15.80
C TRP A 15 4.51 7.28 14.35
N LYS A 16 5.69 7.10 13.75
CA LYS A 16 5.80 6.47 12.43
C LYS A 16 6.19 5.01 12.57
N PHE A 17 5.28 4.14 12.14
CA PHE A 17 5.54 2.72 12.00
C PHE A 17 5.06 2.25 10.63
N LEU A 18 5.73 1.22 10.15
CA LEU A 18 5.39 0.48 8.95
C LEU A 18 5.67 -0.98 9.27
N ALA A 19 4.64 -1.81 9.21
CA ALA A 19 4.74 -3.25 9.46
C ALA A 19 4.21 -4.00 8.25
N PHE A 20 4.97 -4.94 7.72
CA PHE A 20 4.56 -5.77 6.60
C PHE A 20 5.23 -7.14 6.66
N VAL A 21 4.57 -8.10 6.04
CA VAL A 21 5.03 -9.48 5.88
C VAL A 21 5.30 -9.69 4.40
N ASN A 22 6.51 -10.13 4.07
CA ASN A 22 6.92 -10.46 2.71
C ASN A 22 7.99 -11.57 2.72
N GLU A 23 8.28 -12.11 1.54
CA GLU A 23 9.43 -12.98 1.33
C GLU A 23 10.74 -12.16 1.31
N ALA A 24 11.84 -12.80 1.73
CA ALA A 24 13.17 -12.21 1.62
C ALA A 24 13.45 -11.78 0.17
N SER A 25 14.09 -10.62 -0.01
CA SER A 25 14.34 -9.96 -1.29
C SER A 25 13.12 -9.29 -1.97
N LEU A 26 11.90 -9.40 -1.44
CA LEU A 26 10.80 -8.53 -1.87
C LEU A 26 10.84 -7.21 -1.11
N VAL A 27 10.37 -6.14 -1.75
CA VAL A 27 10.33 -4.82 -1.11
C VAL A 27 9.01 -4.55 -0.40
N GLY A 28 7.89 -5.13 -0.85
CA GLY A 28 6.58 -4.93 -0.23
C GLY A 28 5.56 -5.97 -0.66
N LYS A 29 4.57 -6.25 0.19
CA LYS A 29 3.51 -7.22 -0.07
C LYS A 29 2.25 -6.94 0.77
N ILE A 30 2.13 -7.51 1.97
CA ILE A 30 0.95 -7.35 2.85
C ILE A 30 1.38 -6.59 4.12
N GLY A 31 0.62 -5.59 4.55
CA GLY A 31 0.98 -4.84 5.75
C GLY A 31 0.06 -3.67 6.09
N MET A 32 0.53 -2.83 7.01
CA MET A 32 -0.15 -1.61 7.43
C MET A 32 0.84 -0.54 7.92
N ASN A 33 0.38 0.71 7.98
CA ASN A 33 1.16 1.85 8.43
C ASN A 33 0.51 2.63 9.58
N SER A 34 1.26 3.60 10.11
CA SER A 34 0.83 4.42 11.24
C SER A 34 -0.36 5.35 11.00
N HIS A 35 -0.81 5.53 9.76
CA HIS A 35 -2.04 6.27 9.47
C HIS A 35 -3.29 5.39 9.57
N GLY A 36 -3.14 4.10 9.90
CA GLY A 36 -4.24 3.15 9.90
C GLY A 36 -4.64 2.70 8.49
N PHE A 37 -3.77 2.91 7.50
CA PHE A 37 -3.92 2.33 6.18
C PHE A 37 -3.30 0.93 6.16
N GLY A 38 -4.06 -0.05 5.70
CA GLY A 38 -3.60 -1.42 5.51
C GLY A 38 -3.88 -1.92 4.10
N LEU A 39 -3.03 -2.84 3.63
CA LEU A 39 -3.11 -3.44 2.31
C LEU A 39 -2.81 -4.94 2.40
N CYS A 40 -3.67 -5.74 1.77
CA CYS A 40 -3.37 -7.11 1.38
C CYS A 40 -3.30 -7.21 -0.15
N ASP A 41 -2.34 -7.99 -0.64
CA ASP A 41 -2.12 -8.24 -2.07
C ASP A 41 -2.36 -9.72 -2.37
N ASN A 42 -3.33 -10.00 -3.24
CA ASN A 42 -3.64 -11.33 -3.74
C ASN A 42 -3.35 -11.42 -5.23
N ALA A 43 -2.30 -12.14 -5.63
CA ALA A 43 -1.97 -12.33 -7.03
C ALA A 43 -3.06 -13.14 -7.76
N LEU A 44 -3.48 -12.66 -8.93
CA LEU A 44 -4.46 -13.34 -9.76
C LEU A 44 -3.76 -14.00 -10.95
N ARG A 45 -4.16 -15.23 -11.26
CA ARG A 45 -3.62 -15.96 -12.40
C ARG A 45 -4.20 -15.38 -13.70
N ALA A 46 -3.40 -14.56 -14.37
CA ALA A 46 -3.75 -13.98 -15.66
C ALA A 46 -2.54 -13.98 -16.62
N GLY A 47 -2.80 -13.96 -17.92
CA GLY A 47 -1.76 -13.79 -18.94
C GLY A 47 -1.35 -12.33 -19.18
N ALA A 48 -2.08 -11.38 -18.58
CA ALA A 48 -1.83 -9.96 -18.72
C ALA A 48 -0.55 -9.57 -17.99
N LYS A 49 0.40 -9.06 -18.77
CA LYS A 49 1.65 -8.46 -18.28
C LYS A 49 1.94 -7.24 -19.14
N THR A 50 2.26 -6.12 -18.51
CA THR A 50 2.62 -4.90 -19.21
C THR A 50 3.89 -4.28 -18.63
N THR A 51 4.66 -3.59 -19.47
CA THR A 51 5.96 -3.03 -19.11
C THR A 51 5.91 -1.52 -18.83
N ASP A 52 4.75 -0.91 -18.98
CA ASP A 52 4.49 0.54 -18.80
C ASP A 52 3.84 0.88 -17.45
N ARG A 53 3.64 -0.10 -16.56
CA ARG A 53 3.03 0.05 -15.23
C ARG A 53 3.99 -0.35 -14.12
N LEU A 54 3.67 0.00 -12.88
CA LEU A 54 4.51 -0.35 -11.73
C LEU A 54 4.61 -1.88 -11.52
N PRO A 55 5.80 -2.42 -11.20
CA PRO A 55 5.92 -3.83 -10.85
C PRO A 55 5.10 -4.16 -9.61
N THR A 56 4.58 -5.40 -9.55
CA THR A 56 3.59 -5.86 -8.57
C THR A 56 3.95 -5.56 -7.12
N HIS A 57 5.23 -5.65 -6.73
CA HIS A 57 5.66 -5.41 -5.35
C HIS A 57 6.13 -3.97 -5.08
N ILE A 58 6.30 -3.15 -6.12
CA ILE A 58 6.61 -1.71 -5.97
C ILE A 58 5.35 -0.93 -5.58
N MET A 59 4.19 -1.27 -6.16
CA MET A 59 2.91 -0.64 -5.84
C MET A 59 2.54 -0.82 -4.33
N PRO A 60 2.50 -2.04 -3.75
CA PRO A 60 2.32 -2.24 -2.31
C PRO A 60 3.36 -1.52 -1.46
N ARG A 61 4.63 -1.53 -1.88
CA ARG A 61 5.69 -0.81 -1.16
C ARG A 61 5.40 0.69 -1.08
N TRP A 62 4.96 1.29 -2.18
CA TRP A 62 4.62 2.71 -2.26
C TRP A 62 3.41 3.01 -1.38
N LEU A 63 2.31 2.30 -1.57
CA LEU A 63 1.07 2.51 -0.83
C LEU A 63 1.34 2.41 0.69
N LEU A 64 1.92 1.32 1.15
CA LEU A 64 2.23 1.16 2.58
C LEU A 64 3.13 2.28 3.12
N GLN A 65 4.04 2.84 2.33
CA GLN A 65 4.96 3.88 2.78
C GLN A 65 4.35 5.27 2.86
N TYR A 66 3.45 5.62 1.93
CA TYR A 66 3.10 7.02 1.68
C TYR A 66 1.61 7.31 1.76
N THR A 67 0.71 6.34 1.53
CA THR A 67 -0.72 6.62 1.56
C THR A 67 -1.26 6.67 2.97
N LYS A 68 -2.18 7.63 3.18
CA LYS A 68 -2.85 7.84 4.46
C LYS A 68 -4.31 7.41 4.46
N SER A 69 -4.91 7.31 3.27
CA SER A 69 -6.33 7.00 3.08
C SER A 69 -6.55 6.15 1.83
N PHE A 70 -7.76 5.60 1.71
CA PHE A 70 -8.22 4.88 0.55
C PHE A 70 -8.18 5.73 -0.73
N ASP A 71 -8.63 6.99 -0.67
CA ASP A 71 -8.68 7.85 -1.85
C ASP A 71 -7.29 8.13 -2.43
N GLN A 72 -6.30 8.36 -1.56
CA GLN A 72 -4.91 8.52 -2.01
C GLN A 72 -4.38 7.23 -2.64
N ALA A 73 -4.72 6.08 -2.08
CA ALA A 73 -4.33 4.79 -2.64
C ALA A 73 -4.99 4.56 -4.01
N LEU A 74 -6.27 4.90 -4.15
CA LEU A 74 -7.00 4.79 -5.40
C LEU A 74 -6.39 5.71 -6.48
N GLN A 75 -6.03 6.94 -6.12
CA GLN A 75 -5.36 7.87 -7.03
C GLN A 75 -4.04 7.29 -7.56
N VAL A 76 -3.18 6.79 -6.68
CA VAL A 76 -1.89 6.18 -7.08
C VAL A 76 -2.11 4.94 -7.95
N ILE A 77 -3.06 4.08 -7.59
CA ILE A 77 -3.37 2.88 -8.38
C ILE A 77 -3.88 3.24 -9.77
N GLN A 78 -4.70 4.28 -9.90
CA GLN A 78 -5.23 4.75 -11.18
C GLN A 78 -4.18 5.44 -12.04
N GLU A 79 -3.29 6.23 -11.42
CA GLU A 79 -2.24 6.97 -12.13
C GLU A 79 -1.18 6.04 -12.71
N TYR A 80 -0.70 5.08 -11.92
CA TYR A 80 0.46 4.25 -12.30
C TYR A 80 0.11 2.83 -12.75
N GLY A 81 -1.04 2.30 -12.31
CA GLY A 81 -1.43 0.92 -12.59
C GLY A 81 -0.49 -0.14 -12.00
N CYS A 82 -0.85 -1.42 -12.19
CA CYS A 82 -0.01 -2.56 -11.82
C CYS A 82 0.35 -3.38 -13.06
N ALA A 83 1.60 -3.81 -13.15
CA ALA A 83 2.13 -4.59 -14.27
C ALA A 83 1.53 -6.00 -14.37
N CYS A 84 0.99 -6.52 -13.26
CA CYS A 84 0.33 -7.82 -13.19
C CYS A 84 -1.09 -7.68 -12.61
N THR A 85 -1.91 -8.70 -12.86
CA THR A 85 -3.25 -8.82 -12.29
C THR A 85 -3.17 -9.29 -10.84
N CYS A 86 -3.76 -8.52 -9.94
CA CYS A 86 -3.82 -8.76 -8.51
C CYS A 86 -5.10 -8.13 -7.94
N ASN A 87 -5.54 -8.64 -6.79
CA ASN A 87 -6.61 -8.05 -6.01
C ASN A 87 -5.99 -7.41 -4.77
N TYR A 88 -6.14 -6.10 -4.65
CA TYR A 88 -5.78 -5.34 -3.46
C TYR A 88 -7.00 -5.23 -2.54
N ILE A 89 -6.83 -5.64 -1.30
CA ILE A 89 -7.79 -5.38 -0.22
C ILE A 89 -7.19 -4.26 0.62
N LEU A 90 -7.88 -3.14 0.68
CA LEU A 90 -7.44 -1.92 1.35
C LEU A 90 -8.30 -1.66 2.58
N SER A 91 -7.67 -1.28 3.68
CA SER A 91 -8.34 -0.83 4.89
C SER A 91 -7.94 0.60 5.19
N ASP A 92 -8.90 1.40 5.62
CA ASP A 92 -8.70 2.80 5.93
C ASP A 92 -9.45 3.17 7.22
N MET A 93 -8.67 3.51 8.26
CA MET A 93 -9.20 3.98 9.54
C MET A 93 -9.88 5.35 9.44
N ILE A 94 -9.45 6.24 8.54
CA ILE A 94 -10.00 7.60 8.42
C ILE A 94 -11.44 7.54 7.92
N ASN A 95 -11.68 6.69 6.93
CA ASN A 95 -13.00 6.52 6.30
C ASN A 95 -13.81 5.37 6.91
N GLY A 96 -13.26 4.64 7.88
CA GLY A 96 -13.93 3.50 8.55
C GLY A 96 -14.27 2.32 7.63
N GLY A 97 -13.61 2.22 6.47
CA GLY A 97 -14.01 1.33 5.38
C GLY A 97 -13.01 0.22 5.06
N LEU A 98 -13.55 -0.90 4.59
CA LEU A 98 -12.82 -1.98 3.92
C LEU A 98 -13.19 -1.93 2.43
N PHE A 99 -12.19 -1.91 1.56
CA PHE A 99 -12.37 -1.75 0.12
C PHE A 99 -11.60 -2.82 -0.64
N THR A 100 -12.20 -3.31 -1.73
CA THR A 100 -11.58 -4.32 -2.60
C THR A 100 -11.40 -3.75 -3.99
N ARG A 101 -10.20 -3.87 -4.56
CA ARG A 101 -9.86 -3.38 -5.89
C ARG A 101 -9.05 -4.40 -6.67
N GLU A 102 -9.55 -4.81 -7.82
CA GLU A 102 -8.80 -5.64 -8.78
C GLU A 102 -7.95 -4.76 -9.70
N SER A 103 -6.74 -5.18 -10.04
CA SER A 103 -5.94 -4.56 -11.11
C SER A 103 -6.26 -5.27 -12.44
N SER A 104 -6.50 -4.47 -13.47
CA SER A 104 -6.74 -4.90 -14.85
C SER A 104 -5.84 -4.12 -15.78
#